data_AF-F9D7D4-F1
#
_entry.id   AF-F9D7D4-F1
#
_cell.length_a   1.000
_cell.length_b   1.000
_cell.length_c   1.000
_cell.angle_alpha   90.00
_cell.angle_beta   90.00
_cell.angle_gamma   90.00
#
_symmetry.space_group_name_H-M   'P 1'
#
loop_
_entity.id
_entity.type
_entity.pdbx_description
1 polymer ?
#
loop_
_entity_poly.entity_id
_entity_poly.type
_entity_poly.pdbx_seq_one_letter_code
_entity_poly.pdbx_strand_id
1 'polypeptide(L)'
;SLLCTLDTLKFGSYWFETGTPSYLVELLKQDGYPLPNLTEEQVSADFLNSIDSVSQNPIPVIYQSGYLTIRSYDEEFQLYRLGFPNQEVEEGFMRYLLPFYTHVTAGESVFSIAKFVQDVRQGRPEQFMQRMETMFADTDYKIVGDSELYFQNVFYLVMKMMGFYTKVERPTSGGRMDMVIETPDYVYILEFKLDGTPQQALQQIETRGYARPFAMD
;
A
#
# COMPACT_ATOMS: atom_id res chain seq x y z
N SER A 1 13.50 -16.26 -1.47
CA SER A 1 14.06 -17.25 -0.54
C SER A 1 15.54 -16.99 -0.34
N LEU A 2 15.97 -16.94 0.92
CA LEU A 2 17.37 -16.75 1.33
C LEU A 2 18.31 -17.78 0.66
N LEU A 3 17.83 -19.02 0.51
CA LEU A 3 18.58 -20.10 -0.14
C LEU A 3 18.84 -19.79 -1.62
N CYS A 4 17.86 -19.24 -2.34
CA CYS A 4 18.05 -18.84 -3.74
C CYS A 4 19.01 -17.66 -3.88
N THR A 5 18.96 -16.69 -2.97
CA THR A 5 19.93 -15.58 -2.93
C THR A 5 21.35 -16.08 -2.68
N LEU A 6 21.53 -17.04 -1.77
CA LEU A 6 22.83 -17.64 -1.46
C LEU A 6 23.34 -18.54 -2.59
N ASP A 7 22.45 -19.27 -3.27
CA ASP A 7 22.79 -20.14 -4.40
C ASP A 7 23.15 -19.34 -5.67
N THR A 8 22.37 -18.30 -5.98
CA THR A 8 22.58 -17.47 -7.18
C THR A 8 23.54 -16.30 -6.96
N LEU A 9 23.88 -15.99 -5.70
CA LEU A 9 24.68 -14.84 -5.26
C LEU A 9 24.15 -13.49 -5.80
N LYS A 10 22.83 -13.39 -5.99
CA LYS A 10 22.16 -12.17 -6.46
C LYS A 10 20.99 -11.86 -5.55
N PHE A 11 20.74 -10.57 -5.34
CA PHE A 11 19.47 -10.12 -4.80
C PHE A 11 18.40 -10.21 -5.90
N GLY A 12 17.21 -10.67 -5.56
CA GLY A 12 16.10 -10.89 -6.49
C GLY A 12 14.85 -11.29 -5.73
N SER A 13 13.69 -11.26 -6.39
CA SER A 13 12.37 -11.48 -5.79
C SER A 13 12.04 -12.96 -5.53
N TYR A 14 13.01 -13.72 -5.03
CA TYR A 14 12.93 -15.17 -4.88
C TYR A 14 11.88 -15.62 -3.87
N TRP A 15 11.35 -14.73 -3.02
CA TRP A 15 10.25 -15.06 -2.10
C TRP A 15 8.93 -15.23 -2.85
N PHE A 16 8.70 -14.41 -3.86
CA PHE A 16 7.48 -14.44 -4.67
C PHE A 16 7.49 -15.52 -5.76
N GLU A 17 8.67 -15.82 -6.31
CA GLU A 17 8.85 -16.82 -7.37
C GLU A 17 8.49 -18.26 -6.93
N THR A 18 8.49 -18.55 -5.62
CA THR A 18 8.40 -19.92 -5.11
C THR A 18 7.08 -20.31 -4.45
N GLY A 19 6.06 -19.43 -4.37
CA GLY A 19 4.77 -19.88 -3.84
C GLY A 19 3.82 -18.83 -3.29
N THR A 20 3.52 -17.77 -4.03
CA THR A 20 2.47 -16.83 -3.61
C THR A 20 1.08 -17.45 -3.85
N PRO A 21 0.31 -17.82 -2.83
CA PRO A 21 -1.00 -18.42 -3.03
C PRO A 21 -2.02 -17.32 -3.35
N SER A 22 -2.72 -17.44 -4.47
CA SER A 22 -3.87 -16.58 -4.84
C SER A 22 -4.90 -16.45 -3.71
N TYR A 23 -4.94 -17.45 -2.84
CA TYR A 23 -5.77 -17.49 -1.65
C TYR A 23 -5.59 -16.30 -0.68
N LEU A 24 -4.38 -15.73 -0.55
CA LEU A 24 -4.19 -14.57 0.36
C LEU A 24 -4.94 -13.33 -0.10
N VAL A 25 -5.03 -13.13 -1.42
CA VAL A 25 -5.82 -12.03 -2.01
C VAL A 25 -7.30 -12.27 -1.77
N GLU A 26 -7.76 -13.52 -1.93
CA GLU A 26 -9.16 -13.89 -1.70
C GLU A 26 -9.56 -13.59 -0.26
N LEU A 27 -8.72 -13.94 0.73
CA LEU A 27 -8.96 -13.62 2.14
C LEU A 27 -9.07 -12.11 2.38
N LEU A 28 -8.10 -11.32 1.90
CA LEU A 28 -8.11 -9.86 2.05
C LEU A 28 -9.36 -9.20 1.44
N LYS A 29 -9.83 -9.73 0.30
CA LYS A 29 -11.03 -9.23 -0.38
C LYS A 29 -12.33 -9.68 0.30
N GLN A 30 -12.41 -10.95 0.70
CA GLN A 30 -13.59 -11.51 1.37
C GLN A 30 -13.86 -10.80 2.70
N ASP A 31 -12.80 -10.52 3.46
CA ASP A 31 -12.91 -9.86 4.77
C ASP A 31 -13.03 -8.33 4.67
N GLY A 32 -12.99 -7.76 3.46
CA GLY A 32 -12.99 -6.30 3.27
C GLY A 32 -11.85 -5.64 4.04
N TYR A 33 -10.65 -6.22 3.99
CA TYR A 33 -9.56 -5.78 4.86
C TYR A 33 -8.94 -4.46 4.37
N PRO A 34 -8.77 -3.44 5.23
CA PRO A 34 -8.05 -2.22 4.89
C PRO A 34 -6.54 -2.48 4.80
N LEU A 35 -5.98 -2.46 3.59
CA LEU A 35 -4.55 -2.71 3.34
C LEU A 35 -3.59 -1.79 4.13
N PRO A 36 -3.92 -0.52 4.43
CA PRO A 36 -3.09 0.30 5.31
C PRO A 36 -2.88 -0.29 6.71
N ASN A 37 -3.78 -1.14 7.19
CA ASN A 37 -3.69 -1.73 8.52
C ASN A 37 -2.68 -2.88 8.60
N LEU A 38 -2.20 -3.42 7.47
CA LEU A 38 -1.24 -4.55 7.43
C LEU A 38 0.02 -4.31 8.28
N THR A 39 0.44 -3.06 8.47
CA THR A 39 1.64 -2.69 9.24
C THR A 39 1.35 -1.94 10.54
N GLU A 40 0.08 -1.76 10.90
CA GLU A 40 -0.34 -0.99 12.07
C GLU A 40 -1.00 -1.83 13.16
N GLU A 41 -1.43 -3.05 12.85
CA GLU A 41 -2.10 -3.91 13.82
C GLU A 41 -1.17 -4.37 14.96
N GLN A 42 -1.74 -4.39 16.16
CA GLN A 42 -1.17 -4.98 17.35
C GLN A 42 -2.01 -6.20 17.74
N VAL A 43 -1.37 -7.35 17.90
CA VAL A 43 -2.04 -8.64 18.06
C VAL A 43 -1.47 -9.41 19.25
N SER A 44 -2.27 -10.24 19.90
CA SER A 44 -1.80 -11.15 20.95
C SER A 44 -1.18 -12.42 20.37
N ALA A 45 -0.45 -13.19 21.20
CA ALA A 45 0.07 -14.50 20.80
C ALA A 45 -1.05 -15.48 20.41
N ASP A 46 -2.14 -15.48 21.17
CA ASP A 46 -3.27 -16.39 20.96
C ASP A 46 -3.96 -16.11 19.62
N PHE A 47 -4.05 -14.85 19.22
CA PHE A 47 -4.58 -14.45 17.92
C PHE A 47 -3.74 -15.04 16.78
N LEU A 48 -2.41 -14.92 16.82
CA LEU A 48 -1.50 -15.45 15.80
C LEU A 48 -1.52 -16.99 15.71
N ASN A 49 -1.78 -17.66 16.83
CA ASN A 49 -1.78 -19.12 16.94
C ASN A 49 -3.16 -19.77 16.73
N SER A 50 -4.22 -18.96 16.64
CA SER A 50 -5.57 -19.47 16.44
C SER A 50 -5.74 -20.06 15.04
N ILE A 51 -6.14 -21.33 14.95
CA ILE A 51 -6.43 -22.04 13.69
C ILE A 51 -7.82 -21.66 13.15
N ASP A 52 -8.74 -21.23 14.03
CA ASP A 52 -10.11 -20.88 13.68
C ASP A 52 -10.27 -19.44 13.13
N SER A 53 -9.23 -18.60 13.23
CA SER A 53 -9.24 -17.19 12.79
C SER A 53 -9.13 -16.99 11.28
N VAL A 54 -8.82 -18.05 10.53
CA VAL A 54 -8.77 -18.06 9.05
C VAL A 54 -10.08 -17.57 8.43
N SER A 55 -11.20 -17.65 9.18
CA SER A 55 -12.53 -17.22 8.74
C SER A 55 -12.93 -15.79 9.10
N GLN A 56 -12.11 -15.04 9.85
CA GLN A 56 -12.49 -13.71 10.36
C GLN A 56 -11.42 -12.62 10.24
N ASN A 57 -10.15 -12.99 10.12
CA ASN A 57 -9.09 -12.00 9.91
C ASN A 57 -7.93 -12.63 9.09
N PRO A 58 -7.45 -11.95 8.03
CA PRO A 58 -6.40 -12.50 7.17
C PRO A 58 -4.99 -12.49 7.80
N ILE A 59 -4.78 -11.74 8.89
CA ILE A 59 -3.46 -11.46 9.46
C ILE A 59 -2.73 -12.71 9.96
N PRO A 60 -3.36 -13.66 10.70
CA PRO A 60 -2.68 -14.89 11.10
C PRO A 60 -2.17 -15.70 9.91
N VAL A 61 -2.94 -15.76 8.82
CA VAL A 61 -2.53 -16.48 7.59
C VAL A 61 -1.38 -15.77 6.88
N ILE A 62 -1.44 -14.45 6.77
CA ILE A 62 -0.36 -13.63 6.17
C ILE A 62 0.93 -13.71 7.01
N TYR A 63 0.82 -13.76 8.33
CA TYR A 63 1.93 -13.96 9.25
C TYR A 63 2.53 -15.37 9.11
N GLN A 64 1.71 -16.42 9.15
CA GLN A 64 2.16 -17.82 9.05
C GLN A 64 2.76 -18.14 7.69
N SER A 65 2.31 -17.48 6.62
CA SER A 65 2.90 -17.58 5.28
C SER A 65 4.21 -16.79 5.13
N GLY A 66 4.61 -16.01 6.14
CA GLY A 66 5.90 -15.32 6.22
C GLY A 66 5.95 -13.94 5.54
N TYR A 67 4.81 -13.40 5.10
CA TYR A 67 4.74 -12.02 4.57
C TYR A 67 4.80 -10.97 5.67
N LEU A 68 4.27 -11.28 6.86
CA LEU A 68 4.42 -10.45 8.05
C LEU A 68 5.31 -11.14 9.09
N THR A 69 6.04 -10.33 9.85
CA THR A 69 6.86 -10.75 10.98
C THR A 69 6.69 -9.80 12.16
N ILE A 70 7.14 -10.20 13.34
CA ILE A 70 7.13 -9.37 14.54
C ILE A 70 8.16 -8.25 14.38
N ARG A 71 7.71 -6.99 14.51
CA ARG A 71 8.56 -5.78 14.46
C ARG A 71 8.88 -5.26 15.85
N SER A 72 7.95 -5.39 16.79
CA SER A 72 8.15 -5.04 18.19
C SER A 72 7.20 -5.84 19.08
N TYR A 73 7.52 -5.90 20.37
CA TYR A 73 6.71 -6.54 21.39
C TYR A 73 6.54 -5.57 22.56
N ASP A 74 5.31 -5.41 23.01
CA ASP A 74 4.94 -4.69 24.21
C ASP A 74 4.78 -5.71 25.35
N GLU A 75 5.69 -5.67 26.33
CA GLU A 75 5.69 -6.61 27.45
C GLU A 75 4.55 -6.36 28.45
N GLU A 76 4.10 -5.11 28.60
CA GLU A 76 3.06 -4.73 29.56
C GLU A 76 1.70 -5.29 29.12
N PHE A 77 1.39 -5.14 27.83
CA PHE A 77 0.12 -5.60 27.25
C PHE A 77 0.22 -6.95 26.55
N GLN A 78 1.42 -7.51 26.45
CA GLN A 78 1.72 -8.76 25.73
C GLN A 78 1.28 -8.71 24.26
N LEU A 79 1.46 -7.55 23.61
CA LEU A 79 1.05 -7.30 22.23
C LEU A 79 2.23 -7.27 21.28
N TYR A 80 2.08 -7.90 20.13
CA TYR A 80 3.04 -7.90 19.04
C TYR A 80 2.60 -6.90 17.98
N ARG A 81 3.52 -6.04 17.53
CA ARG A 81 3.32 -5.25 16.33
C ARG A 81 3.89 -5.99 15.13
N LEU A 82 3.08 -6.16 14.10
CA LEU A 82 3.50 -6.85 12.88
C LEU A 82 3.95 -5.87 11.79
N GLY A 83 4.72 -6.38 10.84
CA GLY A 83 5.08 -5.67 9.62
C GLY A 83 5.90 -6.54 8.68
N PHE A 84 6.20 -6.03 7.49
CA PHE A 84 7.00 -6.78 6.52
C PHE A 84 8.43 -7.01 7.02
N PRO A 85 9.04 -8.18 6.73
CA PRO A 85 10.38 -8.50 7.19
C PRO A 85 11.44 -7.60 6.54
N ASN A 86 11.25 -7.24 5.28
CA ASN A 86 12.14 -6.37 4.51
C ASN A 86 11.38 -5.76 3.31
N GLN A 87 12.05 -4.82 2.62
CA GLN A 87 11.48 -4.13 1.46
C GLN A 87 11.19 -5.05 0.27
N GLU A 88 11.99 -6.10 0.01
CA GLU A 88 11.73 -7.04 -1.09
C GLU A 88 10.39 -7.74 -0.92
N VAL A 89 10.10 -8.20 0.31
CA VAL A 89 8.84 -8.89 0.63
C VAL A 89 7.67 -7.90 0.58
N GLU A 90 7.84 -6.67 1.09
CA GLU A 90 6.80 -5.63 1.01
C GLU A 90 6.50 -5.26 -0.45
N GLU A 91 7.51 -4.92 -1.25
CA GLU A 91 7.34 -4.54 -2.65
C GLU A 91 6.75 -5.67 -3.47
N GLY A 92 7.24 -6.90 -3.30
CA GLY A 92 6.69 -8.06 -3.96
C GLY A 92 5.21 -8.27 -3.61
N PHE A 93 4.82 -8.05 -2.34
CA PHE A 93 3.44 -8.23 -1.89
C PHE A 93 2.54 -7.17 -2.47
N MET A 94 2.93 -5.89 -2.41
CA MET A 94 2.15 -4.80 -3.02
C MET A 94 2.01 -4.99 -4.53
N ARG A 95 3.10 -5.38 -5.22
CA ARG A 95 3.09 -5.66 -6.66
C ARG A 95 2.18 -6.84 -7.00
N TYR A 96 2.14 -7.85 -6.14
CA TYR A 96 1.25 -9.00 -6.30
C TYR A 96 -0.21 -8.64 -6.12
N LEU A 97 -0.55 -7.80 -5.14
CA LEU A 97 -1.92 -7.34 -4.89
C LEU A 97 -2.46 -6.43 -6.00
N LEU A 98 -1.60 -5.58 -6.58
CA LEU A 98 -1.99 -4.54 -7.53
C LEU A 98 -2.95 -5.00 -8.65
N PRO A 99 -2.69 -6.06 -9.43
CA PRO A 99 -3.59 -6.53 -10.50
C PRO A 99 -4.92 -7.12 -10.01
N PHE A 100 -5.05 -7.39 -8.70
CA PHE A 100 -6.32 -7.85 -8.14
C PHE A 100 -7.18 -6.69 -7.65
N TYR A 101 -6.59 -5.59 -7.21
CA TYR A 101 -7.32 -4.40 -6.80
C TYR A 101 -7.54 -3.41 -7.95
N THR A 102 -6.77 -3.53 -9.02
CA THR A 102 -6.85 -2.70 -10.22
C THR A 102 -7.10 -3.56 -11.46
N HIS A 103 -7.73 -3.01 -12.49
CA HIS A 103 -7.94 -3.70 -13.77
C HIS A 103 -6.67 -3.78 -14.63
N VAL A 104 -5.51 -3.36 -14.09
CA VAL A 104 -4.25 -3.41 -14.81
C VAL A 104 -3.70 -4.83 -14.76
N THR A 105 -3.46 -5.44 -15.91
CA THR A 105 -2.89 -6.80 -15.95
C THR A 105 -1.51 -6.82 -15.29
N ALA A 106 -1.11 -7.95 -14.70
CA ALA A 106 0.13 -8.06 -13.92
C ALA A 106 1.38 -7.59 -14.71
N GLY A 107 1.42 -7.81 -16.03
CA GLY A 107 2.48 -7.33 -16.91
C GLY A 107 2.45 -5.81 -17.16
N GLU A 108 1.27 -5.20 -17.24
CA GLU A 108 1.08 -3.75 -17.42
C GLU A 108 1.24 -2.97 -16.11
N SER A 109 1.09 -3.62 -14.96
CA SER A 109 1.08 -3.00 -13.63
C SER A 109 2.39 -2.28 -13.32
N VAL A 110 3.54 -2.91 -13.61
CA VAL A 110 4.87 -2.33 -13.43
C VAL A 110 5.09 -1.15 -14.38
N PHE A 111 4.66 -1.27 -15.64
CA PHE A 111 4.73 -0.17 -16.61
C PHE A 111 3.80 1.00 -16.22
N SER A 112 2.67 0.71 -15.58
CA SER A 112 1.73 1.72 -15.09
C SER A 112 2.35 2.53 -13.95
N ILE A 113 2.96 1.87 -12.96
CA ILE A 113 3.67 2.55 -11.85
C ILE A 113 4.86 3.38 -12.35
N ALA A 114 5.65 2.85 -13.29
CA ALA A 114 6.76 3.61 -13.86
C ALA A 114 6.29 4.92 -14.53
N LYS A 115 5.13 4.92 -15.18
CA LYS A 115 4.54 6.13 -15.78
C LYS A 115 4.09 7.13 -14.70
N PHE A 116 3.47 6.66 -13.60
CA PHE A 116 3.15 7.53 -12.46
C PHE A 116 4.40 8.22 -11.89
N VAL A 117 5.48 7.46 -11.71
CA VAL A 117 6.78 8.00 -11.24
C VAL A 117 7.38 9.00 -12.24
N GLN A 118 7.26 8.74 -13.54
CA GLN A 118 7.73 9.66 -14.57
C GLN A 118 6.94 10.96 -14.59
N ASP A 119 5.62 10.92 -14.38
CA ASP A 119 4.80 12.14 -14.38
C ASP A 119 5.18 13.09 -13.26
N VAL A 120 5.35 12.58 -12.05
CA VAL A 120 5.78 13.41 -10.90
C VAL A 120 7.22 13.90 -11.08
N ARG A 121 8.13 13.08 -11.61
CA ARG A 121 9.52 13.53 -11.86
C ARG A 121 9.62 14.59 -12.96
N GLN A 122 8.66 14.64 -13.89
CA GLN A 122 8.68 15.55 -15.03
C GLN A 122 7.78 16.77 -14.85
N GLY A 123 7.22 17.01 -13.66
CA GLY A 123 6.39 18.19 -13.46
C GLY A 123 4.98 18.08 -14.05
N ARG A 124 4.41 16.86 -14.20
CA ARG A 124 3.18 16.61 -14.99
C ARG A 124 1.99 16.12 -14.16
N PRO A 125 1.48 16.92 -13.20
CA PRO A 125 0.40 16.51 -12.30
C PRO A 125 -0.93 16.22 -13.02
N GLU A 126 -1.24 16.90 -14.13
CA GLU A 126 -2.47 16.64 -14.89
C GLU A 126 -2.49 15.23 -15.48
N GLN A 127 -1.34 14.75 -15.95
CA GLN A 127 -1.21 13.41 -16.52
C GLN A 127 -1.23 12.33 -15.45
N PHE A 128 -0.66 12.63 -14.28
CA PHE A 128 -0.81 11.81 -13.08
C PHE A 128 -2.30 11.63 -12.73
N MET A 129 -3.06 12.73 -12.66
CA MET A 129 -4.50 12.69 -12.36
C MET A 129 -5.31 11.94 -13.41
N GLN A 130 -5.01 12.13 -14.70
CA GLN A 130 -5.66 11.39 -15.79
C GLN A 130 -5.40 9.87 -15.70
N ARG A 131 -4.21 9.45 -15.26
CA ARG A 131 -3.93 8.03 -15.02
C ARG A 131 -4.69 7.48 -13.82
N MET A 132 -4.79 8.24 -12.73
CA MET A 132 -5.63 7.86 -11.59
C MET A 132 -7.09 7.70 -12.03
N GLU A 133 -7.63 8.66 -12.79
CA GLU A 133 -8.98 8.59 -13.34
C GLU A 133 -9.17 7.35 -14.21
N THR A 134 -8.23 7.06 -15.12
CA THR A 134 -8.29 5.87 -15.98
C THR A 134 -8.27 4.58 -15.15
N MET A 135 -7.44 4.52 -14.10
CA MET A 135 -7.35 3.36 -13.21
C MET A 135 -8.66 3.11 -12.45
N PHE A 136 -9.38 4.16 -12.08
CA PHE A 136 -10.67 4.06 -11.41
C PHE A 136 -11.87 3.93 -12.36
N ALA A 137 -11.78 4.41 -13.60
CA ALA A 137 -12.89 4.41 -14.55
C ALA A 137 -13.32 2.99 -14.98
N ASP A 138 -12.40 2.03 -14.96
CA ASP A 138 -12.61 0.65 -15.44
C ASP A 138 -13.27 -0.29 -14.41
N THR A 139 -13.88 0.26 -13.35
CA THR A 139 -14.38 -0.55 -12.23
C THR A 139 -15.82 -1.05 -12.38
N ASP A 140 -15.97 -2.35 -12.64
CA ASP A 140 -17.17 -3.14 -12.33
C ASP A 140 -17.43 -3.30 -10.82
N TYR A 141 -16.49 -2.86 -9.97
CA TYR A 141 -16.62 -2.83 -8.50
C TYR A 141 -17.75 -1.91 -7.98
N LYS A 142 -18.44 -1.19 -8.87
CA LYS A 142 -19.63 -0.38 -8.55
C LYS A 142 -20.83 -1.18 -7.98
N ILE A 143 -20.77 -2.53 -7.91
CA ILE A 143 -21.95 -3.34 -7.61
C ILE A 143 -21.86 -4.15 -6.30
N VAL A 144 -20.71 -4.24 -5.62
CA VAL A 144 -20.61 -5.00 -4.35
C VAL A 144 -19.68 -4.32 -3.33
N GLY A 145 -20.25 -3.53 -2.42
CA GLY A 145 -19.59 -3.10 -1.17
C GLY A 145 -19.41 -1.59 -0.96
N ASP A 146 -18.66 -1.26 0.09
CA ASP A 146 -18.29 0.10 0.48
C ASP A 146 -17.22 0.66 -0.47
N SER A 147 -17.63 1.58 -1.35
CA SER A 147 -16.75 2.24 -2.33
C SER A 147 -15.53 2.87 -1.67
N GLU A 148 -15.65 3.37 -0.43
CA GLU A 148 -14.56 4.04 0.30
C GLU A 148 -13.36 3.13 0.51
N LEU A 149 -13.61 1.92 1.02
CA LEU A 149 -12.57 0.94 1.26
C LEU A 149 -11.86 0.52 -0.03
N TYR A 150 -12.61 0.37 -1.12
CA TYR A 150 -12.02 0.07 -2.43
C TYR A 150 -11.05 1.18 -2.87
N PHE A 151 -11.50 2.44 -2.85
CA PHE A 151 -10.65 3.58 -3.18
C PHE A 151 -9.42 3.66 -2.28
N GLN A 152 -9.59 3.45 -0.97
CA GLN A 152 -8.50 3.44 0.00
C GLN A 152 -7.45 2.38 -0.32
N ASN A 153 -7.87 1.17 -0.65
CA ASN A 153 -6.97 0.05 -0.93
C ASN A 153 -6.21 0.23 -2.24
N VAL A 154 -6.88 0.63 -3.33
CA VAL A 154 -6.23 0.95 -4.60
C VAL A 154 -5.24 2.08 -4.41
N PHE A 155 -5.66 3.16 -3.76
CA PHE A 155 -4.82 4.31 -3.52
C PHE A 155 -3.58 3.93 -2.70
N TYR A 156 -3.77 3.20 -1.60
CA TYR A 156 -2.69 2.70 -0.77
C TYR A 156 -1.64 1.92 -1.57
N LEU A 157 -2.08 1.02 -2.46
CA LEU A 157 -1.21 0.22 -3.33
C LEU A 157 -0.41 1.08 -4.31
N VAL A 158 -1.06 1.98 -5.05
CA VAL A 158 -0.35 2.87 -6.00
C VAL A 158 0.67 3.72 -5.24
N MET A 159 0.28 4.28 -4.09
CA MET A 159 1.18 5.13 -3.30
C MET A 159 2.33 4.34 -2.68
N LYS A 160 2.10 3.09 -2.25
CA LYS A 160 3.17 2.23 -1.70
C LYS A 160 4.16 1.89 -2.81
N MET A 161 3.63 1.51 -3.97
CA MET A 161 4.43 1.22 -5.15
C MET A 161 5.26 2.42 -5.59
N MET A 162 4.70 3.63 -5.63
CA MET A 162 5.46 4.84 -5.94
C MET A 162 6.56 5.13 -4.89
N GLY A 163 6.26 4.92 -3.60
CA GLY A 163 7.22 5.12 -2.50
C GLY A 163 8.47 4.25 -2.56
N PHE A 164 8.47 3.15 -3.31
CA PHE A 164 9.70 2.38 -3.58
C PHE A 164 10.63 3.07 -4.58
N TYR A 165 10.11 3.99 -5.40
CA TYR A 165 10.86 4.66 -6.48
C TYR A 165 11.01 6.18 -6.29
N THR A 166 10.25 6.79 -5.39
CA THR A 166 10.34 8.22 -5.03
C THR A 166 10.44 8.38 -3.52
N LYS A 167 10.98 9.51 -3.05
CA LYS A 167 10.86 9.84 -1.63
C LYS A 167 9.41 10.23 -1.37
N VAL A 168 8.66 9.30 -0.80
CA VAL A 168 7.28 9.54 -0.38
C VAL A 168 7.30 9.57 1.14
N GLU A 169 7.27 10.75 1.72
CA GLU A 169 7.01 10.87 3.15
C GLU A 169 5.51 10.68 3.40
N ARG A 170 5.16 9.70 4.23
CA ARG A 170 3.80 9.55 4.79
C ARG A 170 3.84 9.90 6.27
N PRO A 171 2.91 10.74 6.74
CA PRO A 171 1.97 10.26 7.76
C PRO A 171 0.54 10.86 7.59
N THR A 172 -0.56 10.16 7.90
CA THR A 172 -0.98 9.92 9.29
C THR A 172 -1.98 8.76 9.41
N SER A 173 -1.77 7.96 10.46
CA SER A 173 -2.72 7.08 11.14
C SER A 173 -4.18 7.55 11.10
N GLY A 174 -5.10 6.60 10.89
CA GLY A 174 -6.54 6.79 11.07
C GLY A 174 -7.33 7.11 9.80
N GLY A 175 -7.03 6.46 8.67
CA GLY A 175 -7.86 6.53 7.46
C GLY A 175 -7.66 7.78 6.59
N ARG A 176 -6.65 8.62 6.88
CA ARG A 176 -6.36 9.83 6.08
C ARG A 176 -5.53 9.47 4.85
N MET A 177 -5.99 9.94 3.70
CA MET A 177 -5.28 9.83 2.43
C MET A 177 -4.59 11.16 2.15
N ASP A 178 -3.52 11.42 2.90
CA ASP A 178 -2.67 12.60 2.71
C ASP A 178 -1.30 12.08 2.26
N MET A 179 -0.69 12.71 1.26
CA MET A 179 0.58 12.25 0.69
C MET A 179 1.48 13.41 0.29
N VAL A 180 2.77 13.28 0.58
CA VAL A 180 3.82 14.12 -0.01
C VAL A 180 4.69 13.27 -0.94
N ILE A 181 4.84 13.71 -2.19
CA ILE A 181 5.76 13.11 -3.16
C ILE A 181 6.90 14.09 -3.37
N GLU A 182 8.10 13.70 -2.98
CA GLU A 182 9.32 14.44 -3.24
C GLU A 182 10.07 13.80 -4.41
N THR A 183 10.41 14.66 -5.35
CA THR A 183 11.31 14.38 -6.46
C THR A 183 12.48 15.37 -6.40
N PRO A 184 13.56 15.18 -7.18
CA PRO A 184 14.67 16.13 -7.18
C PRO A 184 14.28 17.58 -7.50
N ASP A 185 13.23 17.78 -8.32
CA ASP A 185 12.85 19.08 -8.87
C ASP A 185 11.47 19.58 -8.39
N TYR A 186 10.65 18.72 -7.80
CA TYR A 186 9.27 19.02 -7.44
C TYR A 186 8.86 18.34 -6.13
N VAL A 187 8.07 19.06 -5.33
CA VAL A 187 7.32 18.54 -4.18
C VAL A 187 5.83 18.61 -4.49
N TYR A 188 5.13 17.48 -4.40
CA TYR A 188 3.68 17.39 -4.56
C TYR A 188 3.02 17.10 -3.22
N ILE A 189 2.02 17.89 -2.86
CA ILE A 189 1.18 17.64 -1.69
C ILE A 189 -0.21 17.28 -2.20
N LEU A 190 -0.66 16.07 -1.88
CA LEU A 190 -1.94 15.56 -2.30
C LEU A 190 -2.83 15.32 -1.08
N GLU A 191 -4.08 15.76 -1.20
CA GLU A 191 -5.14 15.55 -0.23
C GLU A 191 -6.34 14.95 -0.97
N PHE A 192 -6.81 13.81 -0.51
CA PHE A 192 -7.92 13.10 -1.14
C PHE A 192 -9.20 13.26 -0.32
N LYS A 193 -10.32 13.38 -1.04
CA LYS A 193 -11.67 13.45 -0.46
C LYS A 193 -12.57 12.48 -1.19
N LEU A 194 -13.24 11.61 -0.44
CA LEU A 194 -14.29 10.73 -0.97
C LEU A 194 -15.62 11.48 -1.06
N ASP A 195 -16.05 12.10 0.05
CA ASP A 195 -17.32 12.83 0.16
C ASP A 195 -17.12 14.35 0.29
N GLY A 196 -16.04 14.89 -0.27
CA GLY A 196 -15.67 16.30 -0.15
C GLY A 196 -15.32 16.96 -1.47
N THR A 197 -15.23 18.29 -1.47
CA THR A 197 -14.89 19.06 -2.66
C THR A 197 -13.39 19.29 -2.80
N PRO A 198 -12.89 19.54 -4.02
CA PRO A 198 -11.49 19.95 -4.22
C PRO A 198 -11.11 21.20 -3.42
N GLN A 199 -12.04 22.14 -3.22
CA GLN A 199 -11.77 23.35 -2.43
C GLN A 199 -11.56 23.03 -0.95
N GLN A 200 -12.33 22.07 -0.39
CA GLN A 200 -12.13 21.62 0.98
C GLN A 200 -10.78 20.92 1.14
N ALA A 201 -10.34 20.15 0.14
CA ALA A 201 -9.03 19.53 0.13
C ALA A 201 -7.90 20.58 0.13
N LEU A 202 -7.98 21.58 -0.75
CA LEU A 202 -7.00 22.68 -0.82
C LEU A 202 -6.95 23.47 0.49
N GLN A 203 -8.12 23.81 1.07
CA GLN A 203 -8.18 24.51 2.34
C GLN A 203 -7.53 23.71 3.47
N GLN A 204 -7.69 22.39 3.48
CA GLN A 204 -7.05 21.52 4.46
C GLN A 204 -5.53 21.56 4.32
N ILE A 205 -4.99 21.46 3.09
CA ILE A 205 -3.55 21.57 2.82
C ILE A 205 -2.99 22.88 3.37
N GLU A 206 -3.64 24.01 3.06
CA GLU A 206 -3.24 25.34 3.50
C GLU A 206 -3.27 25.47 5.03
N THR A 207 -4.38 25.04 5.65
CA THR A 207 -4.58 25.15 7.10
C THR A 207 -3.58 24.32 7.88
N ARG A 208 -3.26 23.12 7.39
CA ARG A 208 -2.28 22.22 8.01
C ARG A 208 -0.85 22.67 7.77
N GLY A 209 -0.62 23.52 6.76
CA GLY A 209 0.70 24.04 6.44
C GLY A 209 1.65 22.96 5.94
N TYR A 210 1.16 21.98 5.17
CA TYR A 210 1.95 20.87 4.66
C TYR A 210 3.15 21.32 3.81
N ALA A 211 3.10 22.52 3.22
CA ALA A 211 4.20 23.09 2.45
C ALA A 211 5.34 23.69 3.31
N ARG A 212 5.13 23.92 4.62
CA ARG A 212 6.12 24.59 5.48
C ARG A 212 7.48 23.90 5.56
N PRO A 213 7.58 22.56 5.65
CA PRO A 213 8.87 21.87 5.69
C PRO A 213 9.73 22.11 4.45
N PHE A 214 9.10 22.37 3.30
CA PHE A 214 9.74 22.48 1.98
C PHE A 214 10.00 23.94 1.55
N ALA A 215 9.80 24.92 2.45
CA ALA A 215 9.88 26.33 2.10
C ALA A 215 11.29 26.82 1.71
N MET A 216 12.32 26.02 1.97
CA MET A 216 13.74 26.34 1.75
C MET A 216 14.43 25.37 0.77
N ASP A 217 13.68 24.44 0.18
CA ASP A 217 14.16 23.48 -0.82
C ASP A 217 14.14 24.10 -2.22
#